data_AF-A0A382WXQ0-F1
#
_entry.id   AF-A0A382WXQ0-F1
#
_cell.length_a   1.000
_cell.length_b   1.000
_cell.length_c   1.000
_cell.angle_alpha   90.00
_cell.angle_beta   90.00
_cell.angle_gamma   90.00
#
_symmetry.space_group_name_H-M   'P 1'
#
loop_
_entity.id
_entity.type
_entity.pdbx_description
1 polymer ?
#
loop_
_entity_poly.entity_id
_entity_poly.type
_entity_poly.pdbx_seq_one_letter_code
_entity_poly.pdbx_strand_id
1 'polypeptide(L)'
;MLDYGTRVIGGVTPGKGGQETLGLPVWDTVDEAVNAGANVSCIFVPPAFAADAIMEAADSKIRLVVAITEGIPALDMVKVKNYIESKDVRLIGPNCPGVITPGKSKVGIMPGHIHRKGDVGIISRSGTLTYEAVNQVTEIGLGQSTCVGIGG
;
A
#
# COMPACT_ATOMS: atom_id res chain seq x y z
N MET A 1 -10.28 2.99 1.35
CA MET A 1 -9.97 2.03 0.25
C MET A 1 -11.26 1.35 -0.19
N LEU A 2 -12.02 0.81 0.77
CA LEU A 2 -13.38 0.28 0.57
C LEU A 2 -14.28 1.23 -0.21
N ASP A 3 -14.47 2.46 0.28
CA ASP A 3 -15.33 3.46 -0.40
C ASP A 3 -14.85 3.84 -1.80
N TYR A 4 -13.56 3.65 -2.10
CA TYR A 4 -13.01 3.91 -3.43
C TYR A 4 -13.27 2.75 -4.41
N GLY A 5 -13.81 1.62 -3.94
CA GLY A 5 -14.04 0.41 -4.73
C GLY A 5 -12.86 -0.55 -4.78
N THR A 6 -11.85 -0.38 -3.91
CA THR A 6 -10.77 -1.36 -3.81
C THR A 6 -11.29 -2.64 -3.18
N ARG A 7 -11.04 -3.80 -3.81
CA ARG A 7 -11.40 -5.10 -3.27
C ARG A 7 -10.48 -5.48 -2.10
N VAL A 8 -10.75 -4.91 -0.94
CA VAL A 8 -10.15 -5.33 0.34
C VAL A 8 -10.88 -6.59 0.78
N ILE A 9 -10.14 -7.66 1.05
CA ILE A 9 -10.73 -8.96 1.41
C ILE A 9 -10.65 -9.27 2.91
N GLY A 10 -9.89 -8.49 3.68
CA GLY A 10 -9.70 -8.65 5.12
C GLY A 10 -8.45 -7.94 5.62
N GLY A 11 -8.10 -8.21 6.88
CA GLY A 11 -6.91 -7.66 7.54
C GLY A 11 -6.18 -8.71 8.35
N VAL A 12 -4.93 -8.43 8.71
CA VAL A 12 -4.11 -9.30 9.55
C VAL A 12 -3.78 -8.57 10.83
N THR A 13 -4.02 -9.19 11.98
CA THR A 13 -3.59 -8.69 13.29
C THR A 13 -3.39 -9.89 14.22
N PRO A 14 -2.14 -10.26 14.52
CA PRO A 14 -1.85 -11.37 15.42
C PRO A 14 -2.57 -11.23 16.77
N GLY A 15 -3.21 -12.32 17.20
CA GLY A 15 -4.05 -12.39 18.40
C GLY A 15 -5.50 -11.94 18.20
N LYS A 16 -5.89 -11.58 16.97
CA LYS A 16 -7.27 -11.19 16.61
C LYS A 16 -7.84 -12.02 15.46
N GLY A 17 -7.20 -13.12 15.07
CA GLY A 17 -7.74 -14.04 14.09
C GLY A 17 -9.15 -14.51 14.45
N GLY A 18 -10.00 -14.64 13.43
CA GLY A 18 -11.41 -15.02 13.56
C GLY A 18 -12.35 -13.88 13.96
N GLN A 19 -11.84 -12.67 14.21
CA GLN A 19 -12.66 -11.48 14.39
C GLN A 19 -13.06 -10.85 13.04
N GLU A 20 -13.88 -9.82 13.10
CA GLU A 20 -14.31 -9.03 11.95
C GLU A 20 -14.07 -7.54 12.20
N THR A 21 -13.71 -6.80 11.16
CA THR A 21 -13.67 -5.34 11.16
C THR A 21 -14.14 -4.80 9.81
N LEU A 22 -14.93 -3.73 9.81
CA LEU A 22 -15.48 -3.12 8.59
C LEU A 22 -16.23 -4.13 7.68
N GLY A 23 -16.86 -5.16 8.25
CA GLY A 23 -17.55 -6.19 7.47
C GLY A 23 -16.61 -7.24 6.84
N LEU A 24 -15.33 -7.28 7.23
CA LEU A 24 -14.30 -8.13 6.64
C LEU A 24 -13.57 -8.97 7.71
N PRO A 25 -13.12 -10.19 7.37
CA PRO A 25 -12.42 -11.06 8.30
C PRO A 25 -11.06 -10.49 8.72
N VAL A 26 -10.67 -10.82 9.95
CA VAL A 26 -9.35 -10.61 10.50
C VAL A 26 -8.66 -11.96 10.68
N TRP A 27 -7.43 -12.07 10.21
CA TRP A 27 -6.57 -13.25 10.33
C TRP A 27 -5.41 -12.99 11.29
N ASP A 28 -4.81 -14.06 11.80
CA ASP A 28 -3.61 -13.96 12.64
C ASP A 28 -2.35 -13.81 11.80
N THR A 29 -2.33 -14.39 10.59
CA THR A 29 -1.16 -14.44 9.71
C THR A 29 -1.47 -13.97 8.29
N VAL A 30 -0.43 -13.54 7.55
CA VAL A 30 -0.59 -13.17 6.14
C VAL A 30 -0.89 -14.39 5.25
N ASP A 31 -0.40 -15.58 5.60
CA ASP A 31 -0.69 -16.82 4.85
C ASP A 31 -2.18 -17.13 4.76
N GLU A 32 -2.93 -16.91 5.84
CA GLU A 32 -4.39 -17.07 5.84
C GLU A 32 -5.07 -16.09 4.86
N ALA A 33 -4.59 -14.84 4.82
CA ALA A 33 -5.10 -13.84 3.87
C ALA A 33 -4.77 -14.23 2.42
N VAL A 34 -3.59 -14.80 2.16
CA VAL A 34 -3.20 -15.28 0.82
C VAL A 34 -4.01 -16.49 0.40
N ASN A 35 -4.28 -17.43 1.32
CA ASN A 35 -5.18 -18.57 1.07
C ASN A 35 -6.60 -18.12 0.73
N ALA A 36 -7.05 -16.97 1.27
CA ALA A 36 -8.31 -16.33 0.90
C ALA A 36 -8.25 -15.52 -0.42
N GLY A 37 -7.08 -15.46 -1.08
CA GLY A 37 -6.88 -14.84 -2.39
C GLY A 37 -6.22 -13.45 -2.38
N ALA A 38 -5.61 -13.02 -1.27
CA ALA A 38 -4.85 -11.77 -1.24
C ALA A 38 -3.61 -11.85 -2.14
N ASN A 39 -3.33 -10.77 -2.85
CA ASN A 39 -2.12 -10.64 -3.69
C ASN A 39 -1.39 -9.30 -3.51
N VAL A 40 -1.94 -8.39 -2.70
CA VAL A 40 -1.36 -7.09 -2.31
C VAL A 40 -1.51 -6.95 -0.80
N SER A 41 -0.48 -6.45 -0.13
CA SER A 41 -0.50 -6.11 1.29
C SER A 41 -0.31 -4.61 1.48
N CYS A 42 -1.10 -4.00 2.37
CA CYS A 42 -1.01 -2.59 2.74
C CYS A 42 -0.66 -2.49 4.23
N ILE A 43 0.54 -2.00 4.53
CA ILE A 43 1.10 -2.02 5.88
C ILE A 43 0.80 -0.70 6.60
N PHE A 44 0.01 -0.81 7.67
CA PHE A 44 -0.37 0.29 8.59
C PHE A 44 0.13 0.06 10.02
N VAL A 45 1.00 -0.93 10.24
CA VAL A 45 1.48 -1.28 11.59
C VAL A 45 2.46 -0.22 12.12
N PRO A 46 2.63 -0.10 13.45
CA PRO A 46 3.64 0.78 14.04
C PRO A 46 5.07 0.51 13.53
N PRO A 47 5.99 1.49 13.61
CA PRO A 47 7.34 1.39 13.02
C PRO A 47 8.14 0.19 13.53
N ALA A 48 7.98 -0.14 14.81
CA ALA A 48 8.65 -1.27 15.46
C ALA A 48 8.29 -2.64 14.86
N PHE A 49 7.17 -2.75 14.15
CA PHE A 49 6.66 -4.01 13.59
C PHE A 49 6.64 -4.02 12.05
N ALA A 50 6.92 -2.88 11.42
CA ALA A 50 6.72 -2.71 9.99
C ALA A 50 7.72 -3.51 9.14
N ALA A 51 8.98 -3.62 9.59
CA ALA A 51 9.97 -4.43 8.90
C ALA A 51 9.57 -5.92 8.85
N ASP A 52 9.17 -6.47 9.99
CA ASP A 52 8.72 -7.85 10.09
C ASP A 52 7.45 -8.09 9.27
N ALA A 53 6.48 -7.18 9.31
CA ALA A 53 5.26 -7.29 8.51
C ALA A 53 5.52 -7.25 6.99
N ILE A 54 6.51 -6.46 6.53
CA ILE A 54 6.93 -6.46 5.12
C ILE A 54 7.57 -7.80 4.75
N MET A 55 8.45 -8.33 5.60
CA MET A 55 9.12 -9.61 5.37
C MET A 55 8.14 -10.78 5.38
N GLU A 56 7.18 -10.80 6.31
CA GLU A 56 6.09 -11.78 6.38
C GLU A 56 5.27 -11.76 5.09
N ALA A 57 4.83 -10.58 4.64
CA ALA A 57 4.07 -10.46 3.40
C ALA A 57 4.85 -11.00 2.19
N ALA A 58 6.15 -10.69 2.10
CA ALA A 58 7.01 -11.22 1.06
C ALA A 58 7.17 -12.75 1.13
N ASP A 59 7.22 -13.33 2.33
CA ASP A 59 7.37 -14.77 2.52
C ASP A 59 6.10 -15.53 2.13
N SER A 60 4.93 -14.98 2.48
CA SER A 60 3.59 -15.44 2.09
C SER A 60 3.26 -15.28 0.61
N LYS A 61 4.22 -14.85 -0.23
CA LYS A 61 4.06 -14.69 -1.70
C LYS A 61 3.11 -13.57 -2.13
N ILE A 62 2.94 -12.53 -1.31
CA ILE A 62 2.35 -11.28 -1.78
C ILE A 62 3.27 -10.66 -2.84
N ARG A 63 2.70 -10.26 -3.98
CA ARG A 63 3.48 -9.71 -5.11
C ARG A 63 3.73 -8.20 -5.01
N LEU A 64 2.92 -7.50 -4.22
CA LEU A 64 3.06 -6.06 -3.97
C LEU A 64 2.79 -5.74 -2.50
N VAL A 65 3.76 -5.14 -1.85
CA VAL A 65 3.65 -4.58 -0.49
C VAL A 65 3.70 -3.06 -0.59
N VAL A 66 2.72 -2.39 -0.01
CA VAL A 66 2.65 -0.92 0.08
C VAL A 66 2.78 -0.54 1.55
N ALA A 67 3.93 0.03 1.93
CA ALA A 67 4.24 0.38 3.30
C ALA A 67 3.97 1.87 3.56
N ILE A 68 2.94 2.16 4.36
CA ILE A 68 2.53 3.53 4.68
C ILE A 68 3.33 4.08 5.87
N THR A 69 3.68 3.21 6.81
CA THR A 69 4.34 3.53 8.07
C THR A 69 5.56 4.45 7.90
N GLU A 70 5.56 5.56 8.62
CA GLU A 70 6.68 6.50 8.73
C GLU A 70 7.55 6.15 9.96
N GLY A 71 8.82 6.57 9.98
CA GLY A 71 9.69 6.41 11.16
C GLY A 71 10.26 5.01 11.38
N ILE A 72 10.18 4.13 10.37
CA ILE A 72 10.90 2.85 10.41
C ILE A 72 12.40 3.12 10.42
N PRO A 73 13.19 2.54 11.34
CA PRO A 73 14.63 2.71 11.36
C PRO A 73 15.25 2.34 10.01
N ALA A 74 16.14 3.19 9.49
CA ALA A 74 16.79 2.95 8.20
C ALA A 74 17.53 1.60 8.15
N LEU A 75 18.14 1.18 9.28
CA LEU A 75 18.81 -0.10 9.38
C LEU A 75 17.86 -1.29 9.20
N ASP A 76 16.62 -1.18 9.68
CA ASP A 76 15.61 -2.22 9.47
C ASP A 76 15.17 -2.26 8.01
N MET A 77 15.08 -1.10 7.35
CA MET A 77 14.80 -1.06 5.91
C MET A 77 15.94 -1.61 5.05
N VAL A 78 17.21 -1.49 5.47
CA VAL A 78 18.33 -2.18 4.82
C VAL A 78 18.17 -3.70 4.92
N LYS A 79 17.77 -4.22 6.09
CA LYS A 79 17.49 -5.66 6.27
C LYS A 79 16.35 -6.11 5.36
N VAL A 80 15.23 -5.36 5.36
CA VAL A 80 14.07 -5.63 4.50
C VAL A 80 14.49 -5.67 3.03
N LYS A 81 15.25 -4.66 2.57
CA LYS A 81 15.69 -4.57 1.17
C LYS A 81 16.51 -5.78 0.75
N ASN A 82 17.46 -6.21 1.58
CA ASN A 82 18.27 -7.40 1.32
C ASN A 82 17.41 -8.68 1.37
N TYR A 83 16.49 -8.78 2.32
CA TYR A 83 15.64 -9.96 2.50
C TYR A 83 14.71 -10.21 1.29
N ILE A 84 14.13 -9.14 0.75
CA ILE A 84 13.17 -9.24 -0.36
C ILE A 84 13.82 -9.32 -1.75
N GLU A 85 15.13 -9.08 -1.87
CA GLU A 85 15.84 -9.00 -3.16
C GLU A 85 15.73 -10.30 -3.98
N SER A 86 15.72 -11.45 -3.32
CA SER A 86 15.62 -12.76 -3.96
C SER A 86 14.17 -13.26 -4.14
N LYS A 87 13.17 -12.42 -3.81
CA LYS A 87 11.75 -12.79 -3.82
C LYS A 87 11.00 -12.05 -4.92
N ASP A 88 9.95 -12.67 -5.46
CA ASP A 88 9.06 -12.04 -6.45
C ASP A 88 8.05 -11.10 -5.77
N VAL A 89 8.55 -10.00 -5.20
CA VAL A 89 7.76 -9.00 -4.51
C VAL A 89 8.24 -7.59 -4.86
N ARG A 90 7.28 -6.67 -5.04
CA ARG A 90 7.56 -5.24 -5.14
C ARG A 90 7.22 -4.55 -3.84
N LEU A 91 8.10 -3.69 -3.36
CA LEU A 91 7.86 -2.83 -2.20
C LEU A 91 7.70 -1.38 -2.68
N ILE A 92 6.63 -0.72 -2.24
CA ILE A 92 6.41 0.72 -2.39
C ILE A 92 6.42 1.35 -1.00
N GLY A 93 7.20 2.42 -0.84
CA GLY A 93 7.50 3.03 0.46
C GLY A 93 8.79 2.48 1.07
N PRO A 94 8.95 2.56 2.41
CA PRO A 94 7.96 2.98 3.40
C PRO A 94 7.71 4.50 3.37
N ASN A 95 7.02 5.05 4.38
CA ASN A 95 6.77 6.49 4.47
C ASN A 95 6.09 7.05 3.20
N CYS A 96 5.08 6.35 2.68
CA CYS A 96 4.45 6.72 1.42
C CYS A 96 2.93 6.87 1.54
N PRO A 97 2.29 7.70 0.70
CA PRO A 97 0.83 7.79 0.66
C PRO A 97 0.16 6.61 -0.05
N GLY A 98 0.95 5.76 -0.73
CA GLY A 98 0.53 4.53 -1.38
C GLY A 98 0.50 4.59 -2.92
N VAL A 99 -0.49 3.92 -3.52
CA VAL A 99 -0.72 3.85 -4.97
C VAL A 99 -2.19 4.02 -5.30
N ILE A 100 -2.49 4.73 -6.39
CA ILE A 100 -3.85 4.85 -6.90
C ILE A 100 -3.89 4.80 -8.42
N THR A 101 -4.77 3.95 -8.94
CA THR A 101 -5.14 3.91 -10.35
C THR A 101 -6.58 4.40 -10.46
N PRO A 102 -6.82 5.60 -11.03
CA PRO A 102 -8.14 6.21 -10.97
C PRO A 102 -9.23 5.36 -11.60
N GLY A 103 -10.33 5.18 -10.88
CA GLY A 103 -11.46 4.33 -11.30
C GLY A 103 -11.19 2.83 -11.28
N LYS A 104 -10.06 2.37 -10.72
CA LYS A 104 -9.76 0.93 -10.56
C LYS A 104 -9.51 0.54 -9.11
N SER A 105 -8.51 1.14 -8.47
CA SER A 105 -8.07 0.74 -7.12
C SER A 105 -7.23 1.81 -6.45
N LYS A 106 -7.23 1.81 -5.12
CA LYS A 106 -6.46 2.70 -4.25
C LYS A 106 -5.94 1.91 -3.06
N VAL A 107 -4.62 1.77 -2.97
CA VAL A 107 -3.91 1.14 -1.85
C VAL A 107 -3.19 2.24 -1.08
N GLY A 108 -3.62 2.50 0.16
CA GLY A 108 -3.08 3.58 0.99
C GLY A 108 -4.04 4.76 1.19
N ILE A 109 -3.47 5.93 1.48
CA ILE A 109 -4.17 7.06 2.10
C ILE A 109 -4.40 8.25 1.18
N MET A 110 -4.04 8.16 -0.11
CA MET A 110 -4.32 9.24 -1.05
C MET A 110 -5.82 9.61 -1.10
N PRO A 111 -6.18 10.90 -1.24
CA PRO A 111 -7.56 11.31 -1.42
C PRO A 111 -8.06 10.89 -2.82
N GLY A 112 -9.06 10.02 -2.87
CA GLY A 112 -9.53 9.46 -4.14
C GLY A 112 -10.26 10.46 -5.06
N HIS A 113 -10.91 11.48 -4.49
CA HIS A 113 -11.80 12.39 -5.21
C HIS A 113 -11.08 13.40 -6.12
N ILE A 114 -9.79 13.69 -5.86
CA ILE A 114 -8.99 14.57 -6.71
C ILE A 114 -8.43 13.87 -7.95
N HIS A 115 -8.56 12.54 -8.03
CA HIS A 115 -7.98 11.72 -9.09
C HIS A 115 -8.97 11.49 -10.21
N ARG A 116 -8.54 11.72 -11.46
CA ARG A 116 -9.33 11.52 -12.67
C ARG A 116 -8.62 10.56 -13.60
N LYS A 117 -9.32 9.61 -14.22
CA LYS A 117 -8.71 8.71 -15.21
C LYS A 117 -8.17 9.49 -16.41
N GLY A 118 -6.92 9.23 -16.79
CA GLY A 118 -6.27 9.75 -17.99
C GLY A 118 -4.93 9.04 -18.25
N ASP A 119 -4.03 9.71 -18.95
CA ASP A 119 -2.81 9.09 -19.48
C ASP A 119 -1.50 9.55 -18.78
N VAL A 120 -1.58 10.45 -17.81
CA VAL A 120 -0.40 11.01 -17.11
C VAL A 120 0.01 10.11 -15.93
N GLY A 121 1.24 9.59 -15.94
CA GLY A 121 1.81 8.91 -14.77
C GLY A 121 2.40 9.91 -13.77
N ILE A 122 2.17 9.71 -12.47
CA ILE A 122 2.76 10.57 -11.42
C ILE A 122 3.57 9.71 -10.45
N ILE A 123 4.81 10.10 -10.20
CA ILE A 123 5.71 9.49 -9.22
C ILE A 123 6.24 10.60 -8.31
N SER A 124 6.14 10.42 -7.00
CA SER A 124 6.59 11.43 -6.04
C SER A 124 7.02 10.80 -4.72
N ARG A 125 8.01 11.41 -4.06
CA ARG A 125 8.40 11.06 -2.69
C ARG A 125 7.48 11.70 -1.64
N SER A 126 6.99 12.91 -1.91
CA SER A 126 6.17 13.68 -0.97
C SER A 126 4.69 13.42 -1.18
N GLY A 127 3.97 13.11 -0.09
CA GLY A 127 2.53 12.87 -0.12
C GLY A 127 1.74 14.09 -0.60
N THR A 128 1.85 15.22 0.10
CA THR A 128 1.09 16.43 -0.23
C THR A 128 1.45 17.00 -1.61
N LEU A 129 2.72 16.91 -2.01
CA LEU A 129 3.12 17.32 -3.36
C LEU A 129 2.53 16.41 -4.44
N THR A 130 2.32 15.11 -4.14
CA THR A 130 1.59 14.21 -5.04
C THR A 130 0.18 14.73 -5.27
N TYR A 131 -0.49 15.19 -4.22
CA TYR A 131 -1.88 15.67 -4.31
C TYR A 131 -1.96 16.97 -5.10
N GLU A 132 -1.00 17.87 -4.90
CA GLU A 132 -0.88 19.11 -5.65
C GLU A 132 -0.66 18.85 -7.14
N ALA A 133 0.29 17.96 -7.49
CA ALA A 133 0.55 17.59 -8.88
C ALA A 133 -0.68 16.94 -9.54
N VAL A 134 -1.40 16.07 -8.82
CA VAL A 134 -2.65 15.47 -9.29
C VAL A 134 -3.70 16.54 -9.56
N ASN A 135 -3.87 17.50 -8.65
CA ASN A 135 -4.84 18.58 -8.80
C ASN A 135 -4.53 19.46 -10.01
N GLN A 136 -3.28 19.94 -10.13
CA GLN A 136 -2.86 20.77 -11.26
C GLN A 136 -3.03 20.07 -12.62
N VAL A 137 -2.69 18.79 -12.71
CA VAL A 137 -2.91 17.99 -13.93
C VAL A 137 -4.40 17.87 -14.25
N THR A 138 -5.24 17.71 -13.23
CA THR A 138 -6.70 17.59 -13.41
C THR A 138 -7.34 18.91 -13.82
N GLU A 139 -6.88 20.04 -13.26
CA GLU A 139 -7.39 21.39 -13.56
C GLU A 139 -7.14 21.81 -15.01
N ILE A 140 -6.03 21.37 -15.62
CA ILE A 140 -5.76 21.61 -17.04
C ILE A 140 -6.47 20.62 -17.98
N GLY A 141 -7.41 19.83 -17.46
CA GLY A 141 -8.24 18.90 -18.23
C GLY A 141 -7.59 17.54 -18.52
N LEU A 142 -6.41 17.26 -17.98
CA LEU A 142 -5.77 15.96 -18.07
C LEU A 142 -6.23 15.05 -16.92
N GLY A 143 -5.79 13.80 -16.94
CA GLY A 143 -6.04 12.83 -15.89
C GLY A 143 -4.86 11.88 -15.71
N GLN A 144 -4.88 11.13 -14.62
CA GLN A 144 -3.79 10.25 -14.24
C GLN A 144 -4.05 8.81 -14.68
N SER A 145 -2.99 8.15 -15.16
CA SER A 145 -2.99 6.73 -15.44
C SER A 145 -2.79 5.95 -14.15
N THR A 146 -1.74 6.27 -13.38
CA THR A 146 -1.49 5.78 -12.02
C THR A 146 -0.58 6.76 -11.29
N CYS A 147 -0.88 7.02 -10.02
CA CYS A 147 -0.04 7.80 -9.12
C CYS A 147 0.63 6.87 -8.11
N VAL A 148 1.95 7.00 -7.96
CA VAL A 148 2.76 6.20 -7.03
C VAL A 148 3.51 7.15 -6.10
N GLY A 149 3.16 7.12 -4.81
CA GLY A 149 3.98 7.68 -3.77
C GLY A 149 5.09 6.69 -3.42
N ILE A 150 6.35 7.01 -3.72
CA ILE A 150 7.48 6.10 -3.49
C ILE A 150 8.07 6.20 -2.09
N GLY A 151 7.69 7.23 -1.34
CA GLY A 151 8.15 7.50 0.02
C GLY A 151 9.37 8.42 0.09
N GLY A 152 9.50 9.07 1.25
CA GLY A 152 10.51 10.08 1.55
C GLY A 152 11.66 9.57 2.42
#